data_AF-A0AAQ3ULD3-F1
#
_entry.id   AF-A0AAQ3ULD3-F1
#
_cell.length_a   1.000
_cell.length_b   1.000
_cell.length_c   1.000
_cell.angle_alpha   90.00
_cell.angle_beta   90.00
_cell.angle_gamma   90.00
#
_symmetry.space_group_name_H-M   'P 1'
#
loop_
_entity.id
_entity.type
_entity.pdbx_description
1 polymer ?
#
loop_
_entity_poly.entity_id
_entity_poly.type
_entity_poly.pdbx_seq_one_letter_code
_entity_poly.pdbx_strand_id
1 'polypeptide(L)' 'MTTPMSTNTALDADEDGEAVDQKEFRRMIGSLLYLTATRPDIQFAVCLCARNQASPRTSHRQAVKRIFRC' A
#
# COMPACT_ATOMS: atom_id res chain seq x y z
N MET A 1 -8.83 -17.37 -11.56
CA MET A 1 -7.84 -16.49 -12.21
C MET A 1 -7.73 -15.24 -11.36
N THR A 2 -6.74 -15.19 -10.47
CA THR A 2 -6.53 -14.06 -9.57
C THR A 2 -5.76 -13.00 -10.34
N THR A 3 -6.46 -11.97 -10.81
CA THR A 3 -5.83 -10.81 -11.44
C THR A 3 -4.90 -10.19 -10.40
N PRO A 4 -3.57 -10.13 -10.63
CA PRO A 4 -2.70 -9.37 -9.75
C PRO A 4 -3.20 -7.94 -9.80
N MET A 5 -3.40 -7.37 -8.62
CA MET A 5 -4.04 -6.08 -8.41
C MET A 5 -3.55 -5.09 -9.46
N SER A 6 -4.44 -4.70 -10.37
CA SER A 6 -4.11 -3.77 -11.44
C SER A 6 -3.54 -2.52 -10.78
N THR A 7 -2.29 -2.23 -11.08
CA THR A 7 -1.48 -1.09 -10.60
C THR A 7 -2.06 0.27 -10.96
N ASN A 8 -3.32 0.30 -11.43
CA ASN A 8 -3.98 1.38 -12.13
C ASN A 8 -5.08 2.08 -11.33
N THR A 9 -5.35 1.70 -10.07
CA THR A 9 -5.89 2.71 -9.16
C THR A 9 -4.71 3.54 -8.71
N ALA A 10 -4.37 4.53 -9.54
CA ALA A 10 -3.65 5.71 -9.11
C ALA A 10 -4.13 5.99 -7.68
N LEU A 11 -3.18 6.02 -6.75
CA LEU A 11 -3.40 6.54 -5.42
C LEU A 11 -3.71 8.01 -5.68
N ASP A 12 -4.96 8.26 -6.06
CA ASP A 12 -5.48 9.59 -6.33
C ASP A 12 -5.18 10.37 -5.06
N ALA A 13 -4.61 11.55 -5.24
CA ALA A 13 -4.35 12.47 -4.16
C ALA A 13 -5.73 12.83 -3.60
N ASP A 14 -6.23 11.99 -2.71
CA ASP A 14 -7.54 12.11 -2.11
C ASP A 14 -7.43 13.29 -1.18
N GLU A 15 -7.51 14.53 -1.69
CA GLU A 15 -7.22 15.77 -0.95
C GLU A 15 -8.10 15.93 0.30
N ASP A 16 -9.18 15.14 0.39
CA ASP A 16 -10.15 15.05 1.50
C ASP A 16 -9.92 13.85 2.45
N GLY A 17 -9.00 12.94 2.13
CA GLY A 17 -8.81 11.70 2.88
C GLY A 17 -8.18 11.92 4.24
N GLU A 18 -8.89 11.49 5.29
CA GLU A 18 -8.44 11.46 6.68
C GLU A 18 -6.99 10.97 6.81
N ALA A 19 -6.18 11.72 7.56
CA ALA A 19 -4.80 11.37 7.83
C ALA A 19 -4.75 10.06 8.61
N VAL A 20 -4.04 9.07 8.06
CA VAL A 20 -3.80 7.81 8.77
C VAL A 20 -2.60 7.99 9.67
N ASP A 21 -2.63 7.34 10.84
CA ASP A 21 -1.50 7.30 11.74
C ASP A 21 -0.23 6.80 11.01
N GLN A 22 0.77 7.68 10.90
CA GLN A 22 2.01 7.39 10.16
C GLN A 22 2.76 6.19 10.74
N LYS A 23 2.69 5.98 12.06
CA LYS A 23 3.37 4.88 12.73
C LYS A 23 2.70 3.56 12.38
N GLU A 24 1.36 3.50 12.37
CA GLU A 24 0.63 2.32 11.91
C GLU A 24 0.92 2.02 10.43
N PHE A 25 0.89 3.05 9.57
CA PHE A 25 1.17 2.88 8.14
C PHE A 25 2.60 2.36 7.89
N ARG A 26 3.59 2.91 8.59
CA ARG A 26 4.99 2.46 8.50
C ARG A 26 5.16 1.01 8.99
N ARG A 27 4.43 0.59 10.02
CA ARG A 27 4.42 -0.83 10.44
C ARG A 27 3.84 -1.73 9.37
N MET A 28 2.75 -1.34 8.71
CA MET A 28 2.17 -2.12 7.62
C MET A 28 3.12 -2.23 6.41
N ILE A 29 3.78 -1.14 6.02
CA ILE A 29 4.80 -1.15 4.97
C ILE A 29 5.97 -2.06 5.33
N GLY A 30 6.43 -2.05 6.58
CA GLY A 30 7.48 -2.96 7.05
C GLY A 30 7.10 -4.44 6.90
N SER A 31 5.87 -4.80 7.27
CA SER A 31 5.35 -6.17 7.09
C SER A 31 5.20 -6.54 5.61
N LEU A 32 4.78 -5.61 4.75
CA LEU A 32 4.73 -5.82 3.31
C LEU A 32 6.12 -6.00 2.69
N LEU A 33 7.12 -5.26 3.17
CA LEU A 33 8.49 -5.38 2.71
C LEU A 33 9.08 -6.77 3.01
N TYR A 34 8.68 -7.36 4.14
CA TYR A 34 9.02 -8.74 4.46
C TYR A 34 8.37 -9.72 3.47
N LEU A 35 7.10 -9.49 3.10
CA LEU A 35 6.40 -10.31 2.10
C LEU A 35 6.98 -10.17 0.70
N THR A 36 7.53 -9.01 0.33
CA THR A 36 8.17 -8.84 -0.99
C THR A 36 9.42 -9.69 -1.18
N ALA A 37 10.09 -10.09 -0.09
CA ALA A 37 11.24 -10.99 -0.17
C ALA A 37 10.85 -12.40 -0.67
N THR A 38 9.60 -12.82 -0.41
CA THR A 38 9.09 -14.15 -0.82
C THR A 38 8.11 -14.09 -1.98
N ARG A 39 7.46 -12.94 -2.21
CA ARG A 39 6.53 -12.69 -3.32
C ARG A 39 6.91 -11.40 -4.08
N PRO A 40 7.80 -11.48 -5.08
CA PRO A 40 8.20 -10.30 -5.87
C PRO A 40 7.03 -9.72 -6.68
N ASP A 41 5.96 -10.48 -6.92
CA ASP A 41 4.76 -10.06 -7.62
C ASP A 41 4.06 -8.83 -6.99
N ILE A 42 4.20 -8.64 -5.68
CA ILE A 42 3.62 -7.49 -4.97
C ILE A 42 4.60 -6.33 -4.78
N GLN A 43 5.86 -6.48 -5.19
CA GLN A 43 6.93 -5.50 -4.93
C GLN A 43 6.62 -4.11 -5.48
N PHE A 44 6.09 -4.05 -6.70
CA PHE A 44 5.72 -2.79 -7.32
C PHE A 44 4.66 -2.02 -6.51
N ALA A 45 3.63 -2.73 -6.01
CA ALA A 45 2.58 -2.12 -5.22
C ALA A 45 3.08 -1.64 -3.85
N VAL A 46 3.98 -2.40 -3.21
CA VAL A 46 4.60 -2.02 -1.93
C VAL A 46 5.49 -0.78 -2.09
N CYS A 47 6.30 -0.71 -3.14
CA CYS A 47 7.12 0.47 -3.44
C CYS A 47 6.27 1.73 -3.64
N LEU A 48 5.14 1.62 -4.35
CA LEU A 48 4.22 2.73 -4.57
C LEU A 48 3.59 3.21 -3.25
N CYS A 49 3.23 2.29 -2.36
CA CYS A 49 2.70 2.64 -1.03
C CYS A 49 3.77 3.27 -0.13
N ALA A 50 5.01 2.78 -0.18
CA ALA A 50 6.13 3.31 0.59
C ALA A 50 6.46 4.78 0.23
N ARG A 51 6.28 5.17 -1.03
CA ARG A 51 6.43 6.58 -1.47
C ARG A 51 5.46 7.52 -0.75
N ASN A 52 4.27 7.03 -0.42
CA ASN A 52 3.22 7.79 0.27
C ASN A 52 3.31 7.71 1.80
N GLN A 53 4.40 7.13 2.35
CA GLN A 53 4.59 7.03 3.80
C GLN A 53 4.79 8.40 4.48
N ALA A 54 5.21 9.44 3.73
CA ALA A 54 5.34 10.80 4.25
C ALA A 54 3.99 11.46 4.55
N SER A 55 2.92 11.06 3.85
CA SER A 55 1.56 11.54 4.04
C SER A 55 0.54 10.44 3.75
N PRO A 56 0.40 9.45 4.65
CA PRO A 56 -0.48 8.32 4.44
C PRO A 56 -1.94 8.74 4.63
N ARG A 57 -2.77 8.39 3.65
CA ARG A 57 -4.21 8.67 3.64
C ARG A 57 -5.00 7.38 3.78
N THR A 58 -6.27 7.49 4.15
CA THR A 58 -7.18 6.35 4.29
C THR A 58 -7.30 5.52 3.01
N SER A 59 -7.27 6.16 1.84
CA SER A 59 -7.19 5.50 0.53
C SER A 59 -5.96 4.59 0.40
N HIS A 60 -4.78 5.07 0.80
CA HIS A 60 -3.53 4.31 0.80
C HIS A 60 -3.58 3.10 1.75
N ARG A 61 -4.15 3.29 2.95
CA ARG A 61 -4.34 2.19 3.92
C ARG A 61 -5.24 1.10 3.35
N GLN A 62 -6.28 1.47 2.59
CA GLN A 62 -7.18 0.51 1.98
C GLN A 62 -6.50 -0.28 0.86
N ALA A 63 -5.64 0.37 0.06
CA ALA A 63 -4.80 -0.31 -0.94
C ALA A 63 -3.86 -1.33 -0.28
N VAL A 64 -3.15 -0.94 0.78
CA VAL A 64 -2.29 -1.83 1.57
C VAL A 64 -3.05 -3.05 2.10
N LYS A 65 -4.26 -2.86 2.65
CA LYS A 65 -5.12 -3.97 3.10
C LYS A 65 -5.52 -4.92 1.96
N ARG A 66 -5.73 -4.40 0.74
CA ARG A 66 -5.99 -5.26 -0.42
C ARG A 66 -4.77 -6.11 -0.78
N ILE A 67 -3.56 -5.57 -0.64
CA ILE A 67 -2.31 -6.30 -0.96
C ILE A 67 -2.11 -7.45 0.02
N PHE A 68 -2.43 -7.23 1.30
CA PHE A 68 -2.43 -8.30 2.32
C PHE A 68 -3.44 -9.42 2.06
N ARG A 69 -4.48 -9.17 1.24
CA ARG A 69 -5.52 -10.17 0.92
C ARG A 69 -5.17 -11.00 -0.33
N CYS A 70 -4.12 -10.65 -1.07
CA CYS A 70 -3.64 -11.39 -2.24
C CYS A 70 -2.76 -12.58 -1.87
#